data_AF-A0A961DNH3-F1
#
_entry.id   AF-A0A961DNH3-F1
#
_cell.length_a   1.000
_cell.length_b   1.000
_cell.length_c   1.000
_cell.angle_alpha   90.00
_cell.angle_beta   90.00
_cell.angle_gamma   90.00
#
_symmetry.space_group_name_H-M   'P 1'
#
loop_
_entity.id
_entity.type
_entity.pdbx_description
1 polymer ?
#
loop_
_entity_poly.entity_id
_entity_poly.type
_entity_poly.pdbx_seq_one_letter_code
_entity_poly.pdbx_strand_id
1 'polypeptide(L)'
;DGRHIIVGVNAFTEGNDEPAPETLYIDGSVEDQQLKRLDAVRSERDTSRVEAALDRVRRDAADPEINLMPALLEASTAMVTLGEMMSAMADVFGRWDETPRI
;
A
#
# COMPACT_ATOMS: atom_id res chain seq x y z
N ASP A 1 -24.20 -2.17 31.47
CA ASP A 1 -25.45 -1.37 31.41
C ASP A 1 -26.44 -1.66 30.30
N GLY A 2 -26.19 -2.53 29.29
CA GLY A 2 -27.25 -2.91 28.34
C GLY A 2 -28.00 -1.73 27.67
N ARG A 3 -27.42 -0.52 27.69
CA ARG A 3 -28.08 0.72 27.27
C ARG A 3 -28.30 0.77 25.75
N HIS A 4 -27.64 -0.14 25.01
CA HIS A 4 -27.83 -0.31 23.58
C HIS A 4 -28.01 -1.80 23.28
N ILE A 5 -29.21 -2.14 22.82
CA ILE A 5 -29.54 -3.48 22.35
C ILE A 5 -29.09 -3.63 20.89
N ILE A 6 -28.36 -4.70 20.61
CA ILE A 6 -27.90 -5.13 19.29
C ILE A 6 -28.55 -6.50 19.03
N VAL A 7 -29.59 -6.50 18.21
CA VAL A 7 -30.36 -7.70 17.85
C VAL A 7 -29.44 -8.72 17.17
N GLY A 8 -29.51 -9.98 17.58
CA GLY A 8 -28.66 -11.06 17.06
C GLY A 8 -27.26 -11.12 17.67
N VAL A 9 -26.89 -10.17 18.55
CA VAL A 9 -25.58 -10.13 19.22
C VAL A 9 -25.72 -10.16 20.75
N ASN A 10 -26.51 -9.25 21.33
CA ASN A 10 -26.68 -9.13 22.79
C ASN A 10 -28.13 -9.29 23.29
N ALA A 11 -29.11 -9.35 22.39
CA ALA A 11 -30.48 -9.75 22.67
C ALA A 11 -31.12 -10.35 21.40
N PHE A 12 -32.18 -11.14 21.57
CA PHE A 12 -32.91 -11.79 20.46
C PHE A 12 -31.97 -12.58 19.53
N THR A 13 -31.17 -13.50 20.10
CA THR A 13 -30.12 -14.25 19.38
C THR A 13 -30.60 -15.56 18.75
N GLU A 14 -31.87 -15.93 18.95
CA GLU A 14 -32.46 -17.16 18.45
C GLU A 14 -32.94 -17.00 16.98
N GLY A 15 -33.02 -18.11 16.22
CA GLY A 15 -33.62 -18.13 14.88
C GLY A 15 -32.66 -17.96 13.70
N ASN A 16 -31.35 -18.02 13.93
CA ASN A 16 -30.33 -17.97 12.88
C ASN A 16 -29.55 -19.29 12.77
N ASP A 17 -30.28 -20.38 12.49
CA ASP A 17 -29.70 -21.73 12.30
C ASP A 17 -29.14 -21.95 10.89
N GLU A 18 -29.21 -20.92 10.03
CA GLU A 18 -28.63 -20.97 8.69
C GLU A 18 -27.09 -21.03 8.80
N PRO A 19 -26.43 -21.82 7.93
CA PRO A 19 -24.97 -21.78 7.85
C PRO A 19 -24.50 -20.35 7.59
N ALA A 20 -23.40 -19.96 8.24
CA ALA A 20 -22.76 -18.70 7.93
C ALA A 20 -22.45 -18.63 6.41
N PRO A 21 -22.62 -17.46 5.77
CA PRO A 21 -22.32 -17.32 4.36
C PRO A 21 -20.85 -17.63 4.10
N GLU A 22 -20.57 -18.25 2.96
CA GLU A 22 -19.20 -18.47 2.53
C GLU A 22 -18.47 -17.14 2.40
N THR A 23 -17.36 -17.00 3.12
CA THR A 23 -16.51 -15.82 3.06
C THR A 23 -15.47 -15.98 1.97
N LEU A 24 -15.14 -14.88 1.27
CA LEU A 24 -14.01 -14.86 0.35
C LEU A 24 -12.72 -15.20 1.10
N TYR A 25 -12.06 -16.28 0.68
CA TYR A 25 -10.73 -16.65 1.15
C TYR A 25 -9.68 -16.15 0.15
N ILE A 26 -8.69 -15.41 0.65
CA ILE A 26 -7.54 -14.98 -0.14
C ILE A 26 -6.40 -15.97 0.10
N ASP A 27 -6.04 -16.69 -0.96
CA ASP A 27 -5.01 -17.71 -0.89
C ASP A 27 -3.59 -17.11 -0.84
N GLY A 28 -2.69 -17.75 -0.07
CA GLY A 28 -1.30 -17.31 0.07
C GLY A 28 -0.50 -17.34 -1.23
N SER A 29 -0.89 -18.15 -2.22
CA SER A 29 -0.23 -18.18 -3.54
C SER A 29 -0.28 -16.86 -4.29
N VAL A 30 -1.15 -15.92 -3.88
CA VAL A 30 -1.16 -14.56 -4.43
C VAL A 30 0.18 -13.87 -4.16
N GLU A 31 0.78 -14.05 -2.99
CA GLU A 31 2.08 -13.47 -2.65
C GLU A 31 3.17 -13.99 -3.61
N ASP A 32 3.27 -15.30 -3.80
CA ASP A 32 4.23 -15.93 -4.72
C ASP A 32 4.10 -15.40 -6.15
N GLN A 33 2.87 -15.18 -6.61
CA GLN A 33 2.60 -14.62 -7.93
C GLN A 33 3.07 -13.17 -8.04
N GLN A 34 2.88 -12.36 -6.99
CA GLN A 34 3.33 -10.97 -7.01
C GLN A 34 4.85 -10.86 -6.91
N LEU A 35 5.51 -11.71 -6.11
CA LEU A 35 6.97 -11.75 -6.04
C LEU A 35 7.58 -12.09 -7.41
N LYS A 36 7.05 -13.11 -8.10
CA LYS A 36 7.50 -13.46 -9.45
C LYS A 36 7.33 -12.32 -10.46
N ARG A 37 6.21 -11.59 -10.41
CA ARG A 37 5.97 -10.42 -11.28
C ARG A 37 6.94 -9.27 -10.96
N LEU A 38 7.18 -9.02 -9.67
CA LEU A 38 8.11 -8.00 -9.20
C LEU A 38 9.53 -8.30 -9.68
N ASP A 39 9.98 -9.55 -9.58
CA ASP A 39 11.29 -9.98 -10.05
C ASP A 39 11.43 -9.82 -11.56
N ALA A 40 10.42 -10.21 -12.34
CA ALA A 40 10.41 -10.03 -13.79
C ALA A 40 10.56 -8.54 -14.16
N VAL A 41 9.72 -7.67 -13.57
CA VAL A 41 9.79 -6.21 -13.78
C VAL A 41 11.18 -5.66 -13.45
N ARG A 42 11.77 -6.08 -12.32
CA ARG A 42 13.11 -5.63 -11.91
C ARG A 42 14.22 -6.10 -12.84
N SER A 43 14.10 -7.30 -13.41
CA SER A 43 15.11 -7.86 -14.32
C SER A 43 15.07 -7.26 -15.73
N GLU A 44 13.90 -6.78 -16.19
CA GLU A 44 13.69 -6.32 -17.57
C GLU A 44 13.82 -4.81 -17.74
N ARG A 45 13.65 -4.04 -16.67
CA ARG A 45 13.65 -2.57 -16.72
C ARG A 45 15.03 -1.97 -16.96
N ASP A 46 15.03 -0.78 -17.55
CA ASP A 46 16.24 0.04 -17.69
C ASP A 46 16.64 0.62 -16.33
N THR A 47 17.74 0.10 -15.79
CA THR A 47 18.25 0.49 -14.46
C THR A 47 18.65 1.96 -14.41
N SER A 48 19.25 2.49 -15.48
CA SER A 48 19.68 3.89 -15.51
C SER A 48 18.51 4.86 -15.51
N ARG A 49 17.41 4.52 -16.22
CA ARG A 49 16.18 5.30 -16.21
C ARG A 49 15.47 5.25 -14.86
N VAL A 50 15.50 4.10 -14.19
CA VAL A 50 14.95 3.94 -12.84
C VAL A 50 15.69 4.83 -11.84
N GLU A 51 17.03 4.78 -11.85
CA GLU A 51 17.87 5.60 -10.96
C GLU A 51 17.61 7.09 -11.19
N ALA A 52 17.60 7.54 -12.45
CA ALA A 52 17.33 8.93 -12.80
C ALA A 52 15.92 9.39 -12.35
N ALA A 53 14.90 8.55 -12.53
CA ALA A 53 13.55 8.86 -12.11
C ALA A 53 13.41 8.93 -10.58
N LEU A 54 14.06 8.01 -9.85
CA LEU A 54 14.09 8.03 -8.38
C LEU A 54 14.81 9.27 -7.84
N ASP A 55 15.93 9.67 -8.46
CA ASP A 55 16.65 10.89 -8.07
C ASP A 55 15.83 12.15 -8.34
N ARG A 56 15.06 12.16 -9.43
CA ARG A 56 14.11 13.23 -9.68
C ARG A 56 13.00 13.26 -8.63
N VAL A 57 12.43 12.11 -8.25
CA VAL A 57 11.43 12.03 -7.17
C VAL A 57 11.99 12.59 -5.86
N ARG A 58 13.21 12.22 -5.46
CA ARG A 58 13.84 12.77 -4.25
C ARG A 58 14.03 14.29 -4.33
N ARG A 59 14.51 14.77 -5.47
CA ARG A 59 14.78 16.20 -5.69
C ARG A 59 13.49 17.03 -5.65
N ASP A 60 12.48 16.61 -6.41
CA ASP A 60 11.20 17.31 -6.49
C ASP A 60 10.45 17.22 -5.14
N ALA A 61 10.64 16.15 -4.36
CA ALA A 61 10.07 16.01 -3.01
C ALA A 61 10.69 16.96 -1.98
N ALA A 62 11.95 17.36 -2.18
CA ALA A 62 12.64 18.26 -1.25
C ALA A 62 12.18 19.72 -1.36
N ASP A 63 11.42 20.08 -2.42
CA ASP A 63 10.92 21.43 -2.64
C ASP A 63 9.38 21.47 -2.49
N PRO A 64 8.84 22.14 -1.45
CA PRO A 64 7.40 22.19 -1.19
C PRO A 64 6.61 22.96 -2.27
N GLU A 65 7.27 23.75 -3.12
CA GLU A 65 6.61 24.50 -4.20
C GLU A 65 6.47 23.68 -5.50
N ILE A 66 7.09 22.50 -5.56
CA ILE A 66 7.05 21.63 -6.74
C ILE A 66 5.90 20.62 -6.66
N ASN A 67 5.14 20.50 -7.75
CA ASN A 67 4.17 19.43 -7.91
C ASN A 67 4.91 18.10 -8.20
N LEU A 68 4.71 17.11 -7.34
CA LEU A 68 5.32 15.79 -7.46
C LEU A 68 4.75 14.91 -8.57
N MET A 69 3.51 15.15 -9.02
CA MET A 69 2.81 14.26 -9.95
C MET A 69 3.60 13.97 -11.24
N PRO A 70 4.22 14.98 -11.91
CA PRO A 70 5.05 14.72 -13.08
C PRO A 70 6.25 13.81 -12.82
N ALA A 71 6.87 13.86 -11.64
CA ALA A 71 7.98 12.96 -11.28
C ALA A 71 7.49 11.53 -11.03
N LEU A 72 6.33 11.38 -10.37
CA LEU A 72 5.72 10.08 -10.11
C LEU A 72 5.26 9.38 -11.39
N LEU A 73 4.71 10.13 -12.36
CA LEU A 73 4.33 9.59 -13.68
C LEU A 73 5.55 9.12 -14.47
N GLU A 74 6.66 9.87 -14.43
CA GLU A 74 7.92 9.47 -15.07
C GLU A 74 8.48 8.20 -14.43
N ALA A 75 8.50 8.13 -13.09
CA ALA A 75 8.93 6.95 -12.36
C ALA A 75 8.07 5.72 -12.70
N SER A 76 6.74 5.88 -12.77
CA SER A 76 5.85 4.79 -13.18
C SER A 76 6.15 4.32 -14.61
N THR A 77 6.42 5.24 -15.52
CA THR A 77 6.77 4.93 -16.92
C THR A 77 8.14 4.24 -17.04
N ALA A 78 9.05 4.53 -16.11
CA ALA A 78 10.36 3.89 -16.00
C ALA A 78 10.32 2.54 -15.27
N MET A 79 9.13 2.00 -14.95
CA MET A 79 8.97 0.74 -14.21
C MET A 79 9.59 0.78 -12.80
N VAL A 80 9.59 1.95 -12.17
CA VAL A 80 9.85 2.09 -10.73
C VAL A 80 8.65 1.52 -9.98
N THR A 81 8.92 0.73 -8.94
CA THR A 81 7.89 0.09 -8.13
C THR A 81 7.33 1.07 -7.09
N LEU A 82 6.11 0.82 -6.61
CA LEU A 82 5.51 1.64 -5.56
C LEU A 82 6.41 1.72 -4.31
N GLY A 83 6.99 0.60 -3.88
CA GLY A 83 7.88 0.56 -2.72
C GLY A 83 9.15 1.41 -2.90
N GLU A 84 9.71 1.47 -4.10
CA GLU A 84 10.87 2.31 -4.40
C GLU A 84 10.52 3.79 -4.41
N MET A 85 9.38 4.18 -5.01
CA MET A 85 8.90 5.56 -4.97
C MET A 85 8.62 6.02 -3.53
N MET A 86 7.93 5.18 -2.76
CA MET A 86 7.63 5.48 -1.35
C MET A 86 8.91 5.59 -0.52
N SER A 87 9.92 4.76 -0.79
CA SER A 87 11.21 4.84 -0.11
C SER A 87 11.94 6.13 -0.46
N ALA A 88 11.98 6.53 -1.74
CA ALA A 88 12.58 7.79 -2.16
C ALA A 88 11.90 9.01 -1.51
N MET A 89 10.57 9.01 -1.41
CA MET A 89 9.86 10.08 -0.69
C MET A 89 10.10 10.02 0.82
N ALA A 90 10.20 8.83 1.41
CA ALA A 90 10.52 8.67 2.83
C ALA A 90 11.95 9.11 3.18
N ASP A 91 12.90 9.06 2.24
CA ASP A 91 14.25 9.62 2.42
C ASP A 91 14.21 11.14 2.70
N VAL A 92 13.19 11.83 2.19
CA VAL A 92 13.01 13.29 2.31
C VAL A 92 12.06 13.64 3.46
N PHE A 93 10.89 13.01 3.50
CA PHE A 93 9.83 13.35 4.45
C PHE A 93 9.94 12.62 5.78
N GLY A 94 10.71 11.53 5.83
CA GLY A 94 10.63 10.55 6.91
C GLY A 94 9.37 9.68 6.82
N ARG A 95 9.14 8.89 7.85
CA ARG A 95 7.92 8.10 8.04
C ARG A 95 7.23 8.59 9.30
N TRP A 96 5.91 8.73 9.23
CA TRP A 96 5.12 9.09 10.41
C TRP A 96 5.02 7.90 11.36
N ASP A 97 5.15 8.16 12.65
CA ASP A 97 5.06 7.19 13.75
C ASP A 97 4.19 7.80 14.86
N GLU A 98 3.18 7.05 15.32
CA GLU A 98 2.32 7.49 16.42
C GLU A 98 2.98 7.19 17.76
N THR A 99 3.23 8.22 18.57
CA THR A 99 3.62 8.00 19.97
C THR A 99 2.37 7.76 20.82
N PRO A 100 2.13 6.55 21.34
CA PRO A 100 0.96 6.27 22.17
C PRO A 100 1.06 7.09 23.46
N ARG A 101 0.04 7.91 23.75
CA ARG A 101 -0.11 8.53 25.05
C ARG A 101 -0.91 7.57 25.93
N ILE A 102 -0.22 6.90 26.86
CA ILE A 102 -0.82 6.07 27.91
C ILE A 102 -1.22 6.97 29.09
#